data_AF-L7MC15-F1
#
_entry.id   AF-L7MC15-F1
#
_cell.length_a   1.000
_cell.length_b   1.000
_cell.length_c   1.000
_cell.angle_alpha   90.00
_cell.angle_beta   90.00
_cell.angle_gamma   90.00
#
_symmetry.space_group_name_H-M   'P 1'
#
loop_
_entity.id
_entity.type
_entity.pdbx_description
1 polymer ?
#
loop_
_entity_poly.entity_id
_entity_poly.type
_entity_poly.pdbx_seq_one_letter_code
_entity_poly.pdbx_strand_id
1 'polypeptide(L)'
;MMLSAIILSSLIEIGMSNQHYNEGLPNCDIPYTIFVNNTHVPSYVNNCSCVYSNGSEGHFKNDTPCYVLAVGYEDEYAHRPGKCQNGICIADSLPYGCADTPPPKIEGGPVQLGCTYTCHNNKTGEVEFGYLLEDTPCWHYNNETTINTTCKKSGKKTVCRENVEDARGC
;
A
#
# COMPACT_ATOMS: atom_id res chain seq x y z
N MET A 1 41.94 -3.04 49.07
CA MET A 1 40.50 -3.30 49.27
C MET A 1 39.74 -2.21 48.53
N MET A 2 38.87 -2.61 47.59
CA MET A 2 37.61 -1.95 47.17
C MET A 2 37.60 -0.45 46.82
N LEU A 3 36.93 0.09 45.81
CA LEU A 3 36.13 -0.35 44.67
C LEU A 3 35.87 0.93 43.83
N SER A 4 35.62 0.78 42.52
CA SER A 4 34.74 1.51 41.58
C SER A 4 34.20 2.93 41.94
N ALA A 5 33.99 3.88 41.01
CA ALA A 5 33.61 3.78 39.60
C ALA A 5 33.93 5.08 38.84
N ILE A 6 34.36 4.95 37.58
CA ILE A 6 34.43 6.03 36.60
C ILE A 6 33.09 6.03 35.85
N ILE A 7 32.30 7.10 35.99
CA ILE A 7 31.13 7.33 35.13
C ILE A 7 31.66 7.97 33.84
N LEU A 8 31.88 7.15 32.82
CA LEU A 8 31.98 7.59 31.43
C LEU A 8 30.55 7.82 30.92
N SER A 9 30.08 9.06 31.00
CA SER A 9 28.91 9.51 30.25
C SER A 9 29.35 9.82 28.82
N SER A 10 29.37 8.80 27.97
CA SER A 10 29.47 8.92 26.52
C SER A 10 28.18 9.54 25.98
N LEU A 11 28.27 10.78 25.48
CA LEU A 11 27.31 11.37 24.55
C LEU A 11 27.37 10.52 23.27
N ILE A 12 26.37 9.66 23.07
CA ILE A 12 26.13 9.03 21.78
C ILE A 12 25.40 10.07 20.95
N GLU A 13 26.11 10.66 20.00
CA GLU A 13 25.49 11.40 18.91
C GLU A 13 24.54 10.45 18.19
N ILE A 14 23.24 10.70 18.30
CA ILE A 14 22.24 10.05 17.45
C ILE A 14 22.38 10.72 16.09
N GLY A 15 23.38 10.27 15.34
CA GLY A 15 23.42 10.46 13.90
C GLY A 15 22.17 9.80 13.34
N MET A 16 21.17 10.61 13.00
CA MET A 16 20.08 10.18 12.14
C MET A 16 20.70 9.84 10.79
N SER A 17 21.07 8.56 10.63
CA SER A 17 21.44 8.02 9.34
C SER A 17 20.23 8.15 8.44
N ASN A 18 20.28 9.13 7.54
CA ASN A 18 19.54 9.13 6.30
C ASN A 18 19.90 7.81 5.61
N GLN A 19 19.08 6.78 5.81
CA GLN A 19 19.14 5.61 4.96
C GLN A 19 18.66 6.08 3.59
N HIS A 20 19.64 6.35 2.74
CA HIS A 20 19.49 6.42 1.30
C HIS A 20 18.51 5.32 0.88
N TYR A 21 17.34 5.71 0.38
CA TYR A 21 16.68 4.89 -0.63
C TYR A 21 17.71 4.74 -1.75
N ASN A 22 18.31 3.56 -1.88
CA ASN A 22 19.24 3.29 -2.95
C ASN A 22 18.50 3.53 -4.27
N GLU A 23 18.87 4.59 -4.98
CA GLU A 23 18.54 4.85 -6.39
C GLU A 23 19.25 3.84 -7.30
N GLY A 24 19.01 2.57 -7.05
CA GLY A 24 19.52 1.49 -7.86
C GLY A 24 18.55 0.35 -7.73
N LEU A 25 17.67 0.20 -8.72
CA LEU A 25 17.34 -1.09 -9.33
C LEU A 25 16.39 -0.85 -10.50
N PRO A 26 16.86 -1.09 -11.73
CA PRO A 26 15.97 -1.73 -12.67
C PRO A 26 16.72 -2.85 -13.40
N ASN A 27 16.69 -4.03 -12.79
CA ASN A 27 16.63 -5.25 -13.58
C ASN A 27 15.19 -5.73 -13.49
N CYS A 28 14.65 -6.28 -14.58
CA CYS A 28 13.31 -6.89 -14.62
C CYS A 28 13.21 -8.17 -13.73
N ASP A 29 14.26 -8.42 -12.93
CA ASP A 29 14.44 -9.47 -11.92
C ASP A 29 14.58 -8.90 -10.49
N ILE A 30 13.91 -7.78 -10.14
CA ILE A 30 13.86 -7.33 -8.73
C ILE A 30 13.29 -8.44 -7.82
N PRO A 31 13.78 -8.56 -6.56
CA PRO A 31 13.21 -9.54 -5.65
C PRO A 31 11.75 -9.22 -5.35
N TYR A 32 10.88 -10.21 -5.53
CA TYR A 32 9.44 -10.11 -5.26
C TYR A 32 9.09 -9.88 -3.78
N THR A 33 10.05 -10.09 -2.89
CA THR A 33 9.93 -9.82 -1.47
C THR A 33 11.09 -8.96 -1.01
N ILE A 34 10.80 -7.85 -0.34
CA ILE A 34 11.79 -7.07 0.40
C ILE A 34 11.78 -7.47 1.87
N PHE A 35 12.88 -7.21 2.56
CA PHE A 35 13.02 -7.52 3.98
C PHE A 35 12.90 -6.23 4.79
N VAL A 36 11.81 -6.09 5.54
CA VAL A 36 11.52 -4.91 6.37
C VAL A 36 11.34 -5.38 7.82
N ASN A 37 12.11 -4.81 8.75
CA ASN A 37 12.04 -5.15 10.19
C ASN A 37 12.01 -6.66 10.46
N ASN A 38 12.97 -7.40 9.90
CA ASN A 38 13.07 -8.86 10.02
C ASN A 38 11.93 -9.68 9.40
N THR A 39 11.08 -9.06 8.57
CA THR A 39 9.94 -9.70 7.92
C THR A 39 10.04 -9.59 6.39
N HIS A 40 9.74 -10.68 5.69
CA HIS A 40 9.58 -10.65 4.23
C HIS A 40 8.22 -10.04 3.90
N VAL A 41 8.21 -8.94 3.14
CA VAL A 41 6.99 -8.31 2.63
C VAL A 41 7.04 -8.31 1.09
N PRO A 42 5.93 -8.63 0.40
CA PRO A 42 5.88 -8.53 -1.06
C PRO A 42 6.19 -7.11 -1.51
N SER A 43 7.08 -6.97 -2.50
CA SER A 43 7.30 -5.71 -3.20
C SER A 43 6.34 -5.63 -4.37
N TYR A 44 5.64 -4.50 -4.49
CA TYR A 44 4.70 -4.26 -5.57
C TYR A 44 5.28 -3.23 -6.53
N VAL A 45 5.27 -3.54 -7.83
CA VAL A 45 5.65 -2.60 -8.88
C VAL A 45 4.45 -1.72 -9.27
N ASN A 46 4.66 -0.45 -9.60
CA ASN A 46 3.58 0.48 -9.97
C ASN A 46 3.03 0.23 -11.39
N ASN A 47 3.78 -0.50 -12.22
CA ASN A 47 3.35 -0.99 -13.52
C ASN A 47 4.20 -2.20 -13.90
N CYS A 48 3.80 -2.94 -14.93
CA CYS A 48 4.48 -4.16 -15.36
C CYS A 48 5.60 -3.92 -16.39
N SER A 49 6.12 -2.69 -16.44
CA SER A 49 7.22 -2.26 -17.31
C SER A 49 8.47 -1.93 -16.50
N CYS A 50 9.63 -2.21 -17.07
CA CYS A 50 10.94 -1.97 -16.48
C CYS A 50 11.90 -1.45 -17.56
N VAL A 51 13.01 -0.85 -17.14
CA VAL A 51 14.08 -0.38 -18.04
C VAL A 51 15.37 -1.06 -17.63
N TYR A 52 15.96 -1.86 -18.50
CA TYR A 52 17.24 -2.52 -18.20
C TYR A 52 18.37 -1.49 -18.03
N SER A 53 19.49 -1.89 -17.42
CA SER A 53 20.68 -1.03 -17.23
C SER A 53 21.27 -0.48 -18.53
N ASN A 54 20.99 -1.11 -19.68
CA ASN A 54 21.38 -0.64 -21.01
C ASN A 54 20.38 0.37 -21.63
N GLY A 55 19.35 0.78 -20.89
CA GLY A 55 18.30 1.69 -21.34
C GLY A 55 17.20 1.05 -22.19
N SER A 56 17.26 -0.25 -22.47
CA SER A 56 16.18 -0.93 -23.20
C SER A 56 14.95 -1.15 -22.32
N GLU A 57 13.76 -1.04 -22.92
CA GLU A 57 12.50 -1.32 -22.24
C GLU A 57 12.29 -2.84 -22.12
N GLY A 58 11.65 -3.24 -21.03
CA GLY A 58 11.28 -4.61 -20.73
C GLY A 58 10.01 -4.70 -19.93
N HIS A 59 9.63 -5.94 -19.60
CA HIS A 59 8.49 -6.23 -18.74
C HIS A 59 8.91 -7.09 -17.56
N PHE A 60 8.27 -6.85 -16.42
CA PHE A 60 8.37 -7.78 -15.30
C PHE A 60 7.78 -9.13 -15.68
N LYS A 61 8.32 -10.20 -15.09
CA LYS A 61 7.83 -11.56 -15.34
C LYS A 61 6.35 -11.69 -14.97
N ASN A 62 5.67 -12.64 -15.60
CA ASN A 62 4.32 -12.99 -15.18
C ASN A 62 4.29 -13.36 -13.70
N ASP A 63 3.17 -13.08 -13.04
CA ASP A 63 2.93 -13.27 -11.61
C ASP A 63 3.70 -12.34 -10.67
N THR A 64 4.46 -11.36 -11.20
CA THR A 64 5.06 -10.28 -10.38
C THR A 64 3.95 -9.46 -9.71
N PRO A 65 3.97 -9.27 -8.37
CA PRO A 65 3.01 -8.42 -7.67
C PRO A 65 3.09 -6.97 -8.15
N CYS A 66 1.94 -6.36 -8.44
CA CYS A 66 1.86 -4.99 -8.94
C CYS A 66 0.67 -4.24 -8.34
N TYR A 67 0.72 -2.92 -8.32
CA TYR A 67 -0.43 -2.06 -8.06
C TYR A 67 -0.94 -1.48 -9.37
N VAL A 68 -2.27 -1.42 -9.52
CA VAL A 68 -2.93 -0.76 -10.64
C VAL A 68 -4.03 0.16 -10.15
N LEU A 69 -4.14 1.32 -10.79
CA LEU A 69 -5.27 2.21 -10.63
C LEU A 69 -6.47 1.60 -11.36
N ALA A 70 -7.46 1.11 -10.61
CA ALA A 70 -8.65 0.49 -11.17
C ALA A 70 -9.86 0.76 -10.29
N VAL A 71 -11.06 0.54 -10.85
CA VAL A 71 -12.29 0.60 -10.06
C VAL A 71 -12.23 -0.48 -8.98
N GLY A 72 -12.27 -0.02 -7.73
CA GLY A 72 -12.26 -0.77 -6.48
C GLY A 72 -13.60 -1.40 -6.15
N TYR A 73 -13.64 -2.09 -5.02
CA TYR A 73 -14.81 -2.80 -4.50
C TYR A 73 -15.92 -1.83 -4.04
N GLU A 74 -15.57 -0.56 -3.88
CA GLU A 74 -16.41 0.58 -3.52
C GLU A 74 -16.99 1.32 -4.74
N ASP A 75 -16.76 0.82 -5.96
CA ASP A 75 -17.12 1.47 -7.23
C ASP A 75 -16.41 2.83 -7.43
N GLU A 76 -15.17 2.94 -6.94
CA GLU A 76 -14.31 4.12 -7.07
C GLU A 76 -12.90 3.71 -7.44
N TYR A 77 -12.14 4.61 -8.06
CA TYR A 77 -10.73 4.32 -8.31
C TYR A 77 -9.96 4.16 -7.00
N ALA A 78 -9.24 3.05 -6.91
CA ALA A 78 -8.35 2.73 -5.82
C ALA A 78 -7.06 2.09 -6.37
N HIS A 79 -5.99 2.11 -5.58
CA HIS A 79 -4.82 1.29 -5.87
C HIS A 79 -5.14 -0.16 -5.50
N ARG A 80 -5.30 -1.00 -6.52
CA ARG A 80 -5.61 -2.42 -6.34
C ARG A 80 -4.34 -3.26 -6.51
N PRO A 81 -4.08 -4.23 -5.62
CA PRO A 81 -3.05 -5.23 -5.89
C PRO A 81 -3.47 -6.10 -7.07
N GLY A 82 -2.49 -6.61 -7.78
CA GLY A 82 -2.65 -7.48 -8.92
C GLY A 82 -1.35 -8.18 -9.26
N LYS A 83 -1.37 -8.82 -10.43
CA LYS A 83 -0.23 -9.54 -10.97
C LYS A 83 0.05 -9.16 -12.40
N CYS A 84 1.33 -9.07 -12.73
CA CYS A 84 1.76 -8.87 -14.11
C CYS A 84 1.38 -10.09 -14.96
N GLN A 85 0.77 -9.83 -16.11
CA GLN A 85 0.49 -10.81 -17.16
C GLN A 85 0.81 -10.14 -18.50
N ASN A 86 1.83 -10.64 -19.20
CA ASN A 86 2.28 -10.13 -20.49
C ASN A 86 2.52 -8.60 -20.49
N GLY A 87 3.17 -8.09 -19.44
CA GLY A 87 3.48 -6.66 -19.32
C GLY A 87 2.31 -5.77 -18.87
N ILE A 88 1.18 -6.34 -18.46
CA ILE A 88 0.00 -5.61 -17.97
C ILE A 88 -0.28 -6.03 -16.52
N CYS A 89 -0.58 -5.07 -15.63
CA CYS A 89 -0.99 -5.38 -14.26
C CYS A 89 -2.49 -5.71 -14.22
N ILE A 90 -2.81 -6.97 -13.94
CA ILE A 90 -4.18 -7.46 -13.82
C ILE A 90 -4.58 -7.46 -12.35
N ALA A 91 -5.56 -6.64 -11.97
CA ALA A 91 -6.04 -6.52 -10.59
C ALA A 91 -6.61 -7.85 -10.07
N ASP A 92 -6.23 -8.23 -8.85
CA ASP A 92 -6.76 -9.42 -8.19
C ASP A 92 -8.21 -9.19 -7.76
N SER A 93 -9.03 -10.24 -7.83
CA SER A 93 -10.36 -10.28 -7.22
C SER A 93 -10.25 -10.83 -5.81
N LEU A 94 -10.11 -9.95 -4.83
CA LEU A 94 -9.97 -10.31 -3.43
C LEU A 94 -11.34 -10.51 -2.75
N PRO A 95 -11.48 -11.50 -1.87
CA PRO A 95 -12.67 -11.62 -1.03
C PRO A 95 -12.69 -10.56 0.08
N TYR A 96 -13.90 -10.20 0.53
CA TYR A 96 -14.08 -9.35 1.70
C TYR A 96 -13.80 -10.15 2.97
N GLY A 97 -12.90 -9.69 3.83
CA GLY A 97 -12.51 -10.46 5.02
C GLY A 97 -11.71 -9.71 6.08
N CYS A 98 -11.20 -8.51 5.78
CA CYS A 98 -10.36 -7.77 6.73
C CYS A 98 -11.11 -7.16 7.93
N ALA A 99 -12.37 -7.50 8.18
CA ALA A 99 -13.20 -6.88 9.22
C ALA A 99 -12.56 -6.91 10.63
N ASP A 100 -11.73 -7.91 10.92
CA ASP A 100 -11.06 -8.08 12.22
C ASP A 100 -9.61 -7.56 12.25
N THR A 101 -9.09 -7.04 11.14
CA THR A 101 -7.75 -6.45 11.07
C THR A 101 -7.89 -4.93 11.13
N PRO A 102 -7.35 -4.24 12.15
CA PRO A 102 -7.44 -2.79 12.18
C PRO A 102 -6.75 -2.21 10.94
N PRO A 103 -7.35 -1.21 10.28
CA PRO A 103 -6.71 -0.57 9.14
C PRO A 103 -5.36 0.01 9.59
N PRO A 104 -4.33 -0.02 8.72
CA PRO A 104 -3.03 0.52 9.05
C PRO A 104 -3.18 2.00 9.45
N LYS A 105 -2.64 2.37 10.62
CA LYS A 105 -2.55 3.78 11.01
C LYS A 105 -1.57 4.47 10.06
N ILE A 106 -2.08 5.32 9.18
CA ILE A 106 -1.25 6.18 8.34
C ILE A 106 -0.84 7.38 9.20
N GLU A 107 0.21 7.25 10.00
CA GLU A 107 0.80 8.39 10.72
C GLU A 107 1.73 9.17 9.77
N GLY A 108 1.32 10.38 9.37
CA GLY A 108 2.14 11.29 8.57
C GLY A 108 2.38 10.90 7.11
N GLY A 109 1.71 9.87 6.61
CA GLY A 109 1.81 9.38 5.23
C GLY A 109 0.77 9.98 4.27
N PRO A 110 0.97 9.83 2.93
CA PRO A 110 0.04 10.35 1.94
C PRO A 110 -1.34 9.72 2.12
N VAL A 111 -2.36 10.57 2.02
CA VAL A 111 -3.76 10.21 1.99
C VAL A 111 -3.96 9.16 0.88
N GLN A 112 -4.43 7.95 1.21
CA GLN A 112 -4.58 6.88 0.21
C GLN A 112 -5.73 7.18 -0.76
N LEU A 113 -5.63 6.65 -1.98
CA LEU A 113 -6.70 6.75 -2.97
C LEU A 113 -7.80 5.71 -2.65
N GLY A 114 -9.03 6.18 -2.45
CA GLY A 114 -10.17 5.34 -2.08
C GLY A 114 -10.22 4.97 -0.59
N CYS A 115 -11.23 4.19 -0.21
CA CYS A 115 -11.53 3.83 1.19
C CYS A 115 -11.43 2.33 1.44
N THR A 116 -10.62 1.63 0.65
CA THR A 116 -10.33 0.20 0.81
C THR A 116 -8.89 -0.03 1.24
N TYR A 117 -8.66 -1.13 1.93
CA TYR A 117 -7.32 -1.62 2.27
C TYR A 117 -7.29 -3.14 2.15
N THR A 118 -6.07 -3.70 2.12
CA THR A 118 -5.87 -5.14 2.04
C THR A 118 -5.18 -5.67 3.29
N CYS A 119 -5.51 -6.89 3.67
CA CYS A 119 -4.88 -7.60 4.78
C CYS A 119 -4.54 -9.03 4.36
N HIS A 120 -3.60 -9.64 5.09
CA HIS A 120 -3.28 -11.04 4.92
C HIS A 120 -3.98 -11.86 6.00
N ASN A 121 -4.80 -12.82 5.58
CA ASN A 121 -5.45 -13.75 6.50
C ASN A 121 -4.48 -14.89 6.83
N ASN A 122 -3.86 -14.84 8.02
CA ASN A 122 -2.91 -15.85 8.45
C ASN A 122 -3.49 -17.26 8.60
N LYS A 123 -4.83 -17.43 8.63
CA LYS A 123 -5.48 -18.74 8.75
C LYS A 123 -5.68 -19.40 7.38
N THR A 124 -6.04 -18.62 6.37
CA THR A 124 -6.31 -19.13 5.00
C THR A 124 -5.10 -18.95 4.08
N GLY A 125 -4.18 -18.05 4.41
CA GLY A 125 -3.08 -17.62 3.54
C GLY A 125 -3.52 -16.69 2.41
N GLU A 126 -4.79 -16.25 2.41
CA GLU A 126 -5.35 -15.41 1.36
C GLU A 126 -5.13 -13.92 1.64
N VAL A 127 -5.07 -13.12 0.57
CA VAL A 127 -5.18 -11.66 0.68
C VAL A 127 -6.65 -11.30 0.56
N GLU A 128 -7.14 -10.54 1.53
CA GLU A 128 -8.52 -10.08 1.61
C GLU A 128 -8.56 -8.56 1.48
N PHE A 129 -9.73 -8.00 1.22
CA PHE A 129 -9.97 -6.56 1.33
C PHE A 129 -10.91 -6.21 2.48
N GLY A 130 -10.83 -4.96 2.91
CA GLY A 130 -11.75 -4.33 3.86
C GLY A 130 -11.95 -2.85 3.58
N TYR A 131 -12.85 -2.24 4.34
CA TYR A 131 -13.16 -0.82 4.25
C TYR A 131 -12.52 -0.05 5.41
N LEU A 132 -11.94 1.10 5.10
CA LEU A 132 -11.51 2.06 6.11
C LEU A 132 -12.70 2.56 6.93
N LEU A 133 -12.40 3.06 8.14
CA LEU A 133 -13.39 3.66 9.02
C LEU A 133 -13.91 4.98 8.45
N GLU A 134 -15.14 5.33 8.81
CA GLU A 134 -15.69 6.66 8.52
C GLU A 134 -14.75 7.75 9.07
N ASP A 135 -14.73 8.90 8.39
CA ASP A 135 -13.88 10.05 8.68
C ASP A 135 -12.37 9.85 8.44
N THR A 136 -11.93 8.67 7.97
CA THR A 136 -10.53 8.48 7.55
C THR A 136 -10.23 9.39 6.34
N PRO A 137 -9.17 10.22 6.36
CA PRO A 137 -8.78 11.03 5.22
C PRO A 137 -8.50 10.17 3.99
N CYS A 138 -9.01 10.57 2.82
CA CYS A 138 -8.85 9.83 1.57
C CYS A 138 -8.79 10.76 0.34
N TRP A 139 -8.19 10.29 -0.75
CA TRP A 139 -8.19 10.95 -2.04
C TRP A 139 -9.23 10.30 -2.95
N HIS A 140 -10.14 11.10 -3.47
CA HIS A 140 -11.12 10.72 -4.48
C HIS A 140 -10.60 11.10 -5.85
N TYR A 141 -10.51 10.15 -6.79
CA TYR A 141 -10.20 10.46 -8.18
C TYR A 141 -11.48 10.44 -9.04
N ASN A 142 -11.86 11.59 -9.59
CA ASN A 142 -13.09 11.77 -10.36
C ASN A 142 -12.87 11.72 -11.90
N ASN A 143 -11.86 10.98 -12.36
CA ASN A 143 -11.36 10.94 -13.75
C ASN A 143 -10.64 12.21 -14.25
N GLU A 144 -10.69 13.33 -13.53
CA GLU A 144 -10.04 14.58 -13.95
C GLU A 144 -9.03 15.06 -12.91
N THR A 145 -9.38 14.97 -11.63
CA THR A 145 -8.60 15.51 -10.53
C THR A 145 -8.70 14.61 -9.30
N THR A 146 -7.76 14.77 -8.37
CA THR A 146 -7.81 14.16 -7.05
C THR A 146 -8.31 15.16 -6.03
N ILE A 147 -9.39 14.82 -5.33
CA ILE A 147 -10.01 15.64 -4.30
C ILE A 147 -9.70 15.05 -2.94
N ASN A 148 -9.26 15.89 -2.00
CA ASN A 148 -9.06 15.48 -0.62
C ASN A 148 -10.38 15.53 0.15
N THR A 149 -10.82 14.39 0.68
CA THR A 149 -12.05 14.26 1.45
C THR A 149 -11.89 13.20 2.53
N THR A 150 -13.01 12.72 3.07
CA THR A 150 -13.04 11.65 4.07
C THR A 150 -13.91 10.49 3.63
N CYS A 151 -13.56 9.32 4.13
CA CYS A 151 -14.32 8.09 4.00
C CYS A 151 -15.70 8.23 4.63
N LYS A 152 -16.74 7.87 3.88
CA LYS A 152 -18.15 7.95 4.29
C LYS A 152 -18.85 6.64 3.99
N LYS A 153 -19.79 6.25 4.85
CA LYS A 153 -20.57 5.02 4.64
C LYS A 153 -21.60 5.20 3.53
N SER A 154 -21.65 4.23 2.62
CA SER A 154 -22.69 4.10 1.58
C SER A 154 -23.20 2.66 1.57
N GLY A 155 -24.35 2.43 2.21
CA GLY A 155 -24.90 1.09 2.40
C GLY A 155 -23.95 0.16 3.17
N LYS A 156 -23.41 -0.87 2.50
CA LYS A 156 -22.43 -1.83 3.05
C LYS A 156 -20.97 -1.49 2.73
N LYS A 157 -20.73 -0.39 2.01
CA LYS A 157 -19.41 0.04 1.53
C LYS A 157 -18.99 1.31 2.27
N THR A 158 -17.68 1.59 2.27
CA THR A 158 -17.16 2.92 2.60
C THR A 158 -16.55 3.51 1.33
N VAL A 159 -16.96 4.74 0.99
CA VAL A 159 -16.53 5.45 -0.22
C VAL A 159 -15.80 6.73 0.15
N CYS A 160 -14.85 7.12 -0.69
CA CYS A 160 -14.15 8.39 -0.65
C CYS A 160 -14.85 9.38 -1.58
N ARG A 161 -15.95 10.01 -1.17
CA ARG A 161 -16.63 11.06 -1.98
C ARG A 161 -16.92 12.28 -1.13
N GLU A 162 -16.96 13.45 -1.76
CA GLU A 162 -17.42 14.68 -1.10
C GLU A 162 -18.87 14.52 -0.61
N ASN A 163 -19.74 14.00 -1.48
CA ASN A 163 -21.14 13.72 -1.20
C ASN A 163 -21.45 12.24 -1.42
N VAL A 164 -22.23 11.65 -0.51
CA VAL A 164 -22.78 10.30 -0.67
C VAL A 164 -24.28 10.44 -0.74
N GLU A 165 -24.89 9.98 -1.84
CA GLU A 165 -26.35 9.82 -1.88
C GLU A 165 -26.72 8.75 -0.86
N ASP A 166 -27.36 9.18 0.22
CA ASP A 166 -27.76 8.28 1.30
C ASP A 166 -28.78 7.29 0.72
N ALA A 167 -28.44 6.00 0.68
CA ALA A 167 -29.34 4.93 0.23
C ALA A 167 -30.59 4.77 1.13
N ARG A 168 -30.84 5.70 2.07
CA ARG A 168 -32.03 5.80 2.91
C ARG A 168 -33.26 6.37 2.20
N GLY A 169 -33.22 6.52 0.87
CA GLY A 169 -34.37 6.90 0.05
C GLY A 169 -35.05 5.72 -0.64
N CYS A 170 -35.50 4.70 0.10
CA CYS A 170 -36.49 3.70 -0.35
C CYS A 170 -37.27 3.18 0.87
#